data_AF-A0A2D9K966-F1
#
_entry.id   AF-A0A2D9K966-F1
#
_cell.length_a   1.000
_cell.length_b   1.000
_cell.length_c   1.000
_cell.angle_alpha   90.00
_cell.angle_beta   90.00
_cell.angle_gamma   90.00
#
_symmetry.space_group_name_H-M   'P 1'
#
loop_
_entity.id
_entity.type
_entity.pdbx_description
1 polymer ?
#
loop_
_entity_poly.entity_id
_entity_poly.type
_entity_poly.pdbx_seq_one_letter_code
_entity_poly.pdbx_strand_id
1 'polypeptide(L)'
;MQIAEQTVAVPDVDGDSFSAVEFELALDMQDLTEIDFADCVRAAAGSVGGEFLFDMPADGTLDNVSRIAAVRVESQNRDRIAFAVLNDEGTEIRVPDDDEVDERLRGFARAFVGVLTRIRDDLPFGSVRPEGTA
;
A
#
# COMPACT_ATOMS: atom_id res chain seq x y z
N MET A 1 14.43 -8.26 -47.35
CA MET A 1 14.69 -7.33 -46.24
C MET A 1 13.34 -6.80 -45.78
N GLN A 2 12.73 -7.45 -44.80
CA GLN A 2 11.42 -7.07 -44.28
C GLN A 2 11.58 -6.86 -42.79
N ILE A 3 11.55 -5.59 -42.40
CA ILE A 3 11.52 -5.14 -41.02
C ILE A 3 10.15 -5.55 -40.45
N ALA A 4 10.15 -6.44 -39.45
CA ALA A 4 8.95 -6.74 -38.70
C ALA A 4 8.69 -5.57 -37.76
N GLU A 5 7.59 -4.85 -37.98
CA GLU A 5 7.01 -3.95 -36.99
C GLU A 5 6.75 -4.76 -35.72
N GLN A 6 7.60 -4.53 -34.73
CA GLN A 6 7.37 -5.03 -33.39
C GLN A 6 6.35 -4.08 -32.78
N THR A 7 5.08 -4.44 -32.89
CA THR A 7 4.00 -3.81 -32.12
C THR A 7 4.34 -3.99 -30.65
N VAL A 8 4.85 -2.93 -30.04
CA VAL A 8 4.95 -2.81 -28.60
C VAL A 8 3.51 -2.82 -28.10
N ALA A 9 3.09 -3.95 -27.55
CA ALA A 9 1.87 -4.01 -26.78
C ALA A 9 2.06 -3.04 -25.61
N VAL A 10 1.40 -1.88 -25.69
CA VAL A 10 1.18 -1.08 -24.50
C VAL A 10 0.37 -1.98 -23.56
N PRO A 11 0.92 -2.39 -22.41
CA PRO A 11 0.12 -3.14 -21.45
C PRO A 11 -1.09 -2.27 -21.11
N ASP A 12 -2.26 -2.88 -21.13
CA ASP A 12 -3.45 -2.29 -20.52
C ASP A 12 -3.08 -2.12 -19.05
N VAL A 13 -2.59 -0.93 -18.69
CA VAL A 13 -2.32 -0.57 -17.31
C VAL A 13 -3.69 -0.41 -16.68
N ASP A 14 -4.24 -1.53 -16.21
CA ASP A 14 -5.37 -1.55 -15.31
C ASP A 14 -5.09 -0.49 -14.23
N GLY A 15 -6.08 0.29 -13.81
CA GLY A 15 -5.90 1.31 -12.75
C GLY A 15 -5.28 0.73 -11.46
N ASP A 16 -5.38 -0.58 -11.28
CA ASP A 16 -4.69 -1.39 -10.27
C ASP A 16 -3.16 -1.38 -10.34
N SER A 17 -2.57 -1.28 -11.53
CA SER A 17 -1.12 -1.13 -11.74
C SER A 17 -0.68 0.31 -11.55
N PHE A 18 -1.49 1.27 -11.98
CA PHE A 18 -1.20 2.69 -11.86
C PHE A 18 -1.05 3.11 -10.39
N SER A 19 -1.97 2.69 -9.53
CA SER A 19 -1.93 3.10 -8.13
C SER A 19 -0.76 2.48 -7.34
N ALA A 20 -0.34 1.25 -7.68
CA ALA A 20 0.87 0.66 -7.10
C ALA A 20 2.14 1.37 -7.56
N VAL A 21 2.22 1.75 -8.85
CA VAL A 21 3.34 2.50 -9.41
C VAL A 21 3.42 3.92 -8.83
N GLU A 22 2.29 4.61 -8.66
CA GLU A 22 2.25 5.92 -8.00
C GLU A 22 2.71 5.83 -6.54
N PHE A 23 2.34 4.75 -5.84
CA PHE A 23 2.77 4.51 -4.47
C PHE A 23 4.28 4.25 -4.38
N GLU A 24 4.84 3.44 -5.28
CA GLU A 24 6.29 3.20 -5.37
C GLU A 24 7.05 4.51 -5.66
N LEU A 25 6.54 5.33 -6.59
CA LEU A 25 7.14 6.63 -6.91
C LEU A 25 7.07 7.60 -5.73
N ALA A 26 5.98 7.59 -4.97
CA ALA A 26 5.83 8.41 -3.78
C ALA A 26 6.78 7.97 -2.65
N LEU A 27 7.06 6.68 -2.53
CA LEU A 27 8.05 6.12 -1.60
C LEU A 27 9.47 6.55 -1.97
N ASP A 28 9.83 6.52 -3.26
CA ASP A 28 11.14 6.95 -3.76
C ASP A 28 11.43 8.45 -3.47
N MET A 29 10.37 9.26 -3.32
CA MET A 29 10.48 10.67 -2.95
C MET A 29 10.65 10.90 -1.43
N GLN A 30 10.59 9.86 -0.58
CA GLN A 30 10.74 10.00 0.87
C GLN A 30 12.19 9.81 1.31
N ASP A 31 12.65 10.64 2.25
CA ASP A 31 13.98 10.52 2.84
C ASP A 31 13.91 9.80 4.20
N LEU A 32 14.34 8.54 4.21
CA LEU A 32 14.40 7.70 5.41
C LEU A 32 15.42 8.19 6.47
N THR A 33 16.28 9.15 6.14
CA THR A 33 17.22 9.74 7.12
C THR A 33 16.57 10.81 7.99
N GLU A 34 15.42 11.35 7.58
CA GLU A 34 14.70 12.41 8.27
C GLU A 34 13.36 11.94 8.88
N ILE A 35 12.77 10.86 8.36
CA ILE A 35 11.42 10.38 8.72
C ILE A 35 11.42 8.86 8.94
N ASP A 36 10.68 8.39 9.95
CA ASP A 36 10.50 6.97 10.23
C ASP A 36 9.76 6.24 9.09
N PHE A 37 10.13 4.99 8.83
CA PHE A 37 9.53 4.14 7.78
C PHE A 37 7.99 4.20 7.73
N ALA A 38 7.32 4.09 8.88
CA ALA A 38 5.86 4.08 8.95
C ALA A 38 5.24 5.43 8.50
N ASP A 39 5.93 6.54 8.76
CA ASP A 39 5.49 7.87 8.34
C ASP A 39 5.71 8.09 6.84
N CYS A 40 6.82 7.60 6.28
CA CYS A 40 7.05 7.58 4.82
C CYS A 40 5.94 6.80 4.09
N VAL A 41 5.63 5.59 4.56
CA VAL A 41 4.57 4.76 3.99
C VAL A 41 3.20 5.43 4.15
N ARG A 42 2.92 6.06 5.30
CA ARG A 42 1.67 6.80 5.50
C ARG A 42 1.55 8.00 4.56
N ALA A 43 2.64 8.74 4.32
CA ALA A 43 2.66 9.87 3.38
C ALA A 43 2.46 9.41 1.93
N ALA A 44 3.11 8.32 1.52
CA ALA A 44 2.94 7.72 0.21
C ALA A 44 1.51 7.20 0.00
N ALA A 45 0.95 6.49 1.00
CA ALA A 45 -0.43 6.02 0.95
C ALA A 45 -1.42 7.18 0.82
N GLY A 46 -1.24 8.25 1.61
CA GLY A 46 -2.07 9.45 1.52
C GLY A 46 -2.02 10.13 0.14
N SER A 47 -0.87 10.09 -0.53
CA SER A 47 -0.69 10.68 -1.87
C SER A 47 -1.48 9.94 -2.95
N VAL A 48 -1.70 8.63 -2.80
CA VAL A 48 -2.49 7.81 -3.73
C VAL A 48 -3.95 7.61 -3.32
N GLY A 49 -4.42 8.33 -2.28
CA GLY A 49 -5.76 8.13 -1.73
C GLY A 49 -5.94 6.81 -0.97
N GLY A 50 -4.84 6.17 -0.57
CA GLY A 50 -4.82 4.96 0.23
C GLY A 50 -4.91 5.22 1.75
N GLU A 51 -5.15 4.15 2.49
CA GLU A 51 -5.20 4.12 3.95
C GLU A 51 -4.08 3.23 4.49
N PHE A 52 -3.21 3.79 5.34
CA PHE A 52 -2.22 3.01 6.07
C PHE A 52 -2.92 2.08 7.07
N LEU A 53 -2.59 0.78 7.01
CA LEU A 53 -3.23 -0.23 7.86
C LEU A 53 -2.39 -0.52 9.10
N PHE A 54 -1.16 -0.99 8.93
CA PHE A 54 -0.25 -1.35 10.02
C PHE A 54 1.21 -1.36 9.54
N ASP A 55 2.12 -1.27 10.50
CA ASP A 55 3.53 -1.67 10.36
C ASP A 55 3.88 -2.76 11.38
N MET A 56 4.86 -3.60 11.03
CA MET A 56 5.41 -4.61 11.91
C MET A 56 6.89 -4.89 11.59
N PRO A 57 7.70 -5.34 12.56
CA PRO A 57 8.99 -5.95 12.25
C PRO A 57 8.78 -7.19 11.37
N ALA A 58 9.75 -7.48 10.51
CA ALA A 58 9.72 -8.70 9.72
C ALA A 58 9.94 -9.92 10.63
N ASP A 59 9.02 -10.87 10.61
CA ASP A 59 9.14 -12.13 11.37
C ASP A 59 9.98 -13.20 10.64
N GLY A 60 10.77 -12.80 9.64
CA GLY A 60 11.50 -13.69 8.73
C GLY A 60 10.65 -14.25 7.58
N THR A 61 9.50 -13.65 7.32
CA THR A 61 8.60 -14.04 6.22
C THR A 61 9.15 -13.64 4.84
N LEU A 62 9.88 -12.52 4.78
CA LEU A 62 10.53 -12.01 3.57
C LEU A 62 12.04 -11.93 3.81
N ASP A 63 12.83 -12.30 2.79
CA ASP A 63 14.29 -12.27 2.86
C ASP A 63 14.82 -10.82 2.76
N ASN A 64 15.81 -10.49 3.59
CA ASN A 64 16.50 -9.19 3.61
C ASN A 64 15.60 -7.99 3.95
N VAL A 65 14.52 -8.21 4.70
CA VAL A 65 13.54 -7.21 5.09
C VAL A 65 13.54 -7.07 6.62
N SER A 66 13.63 -5.84 7.12
CA SER A 66 13.56 -5.52 8.55
C SER A 66 12.15 -5.16 9.03
N ARG A 67 11.36 -4.48 8.18
CA ARG A 67 10.00 -4.03 8.51
C ARG A 67 9.07 -4.16 7.32
N ILE A 68 7.81 -4.42 7.62
CA ILE A 68 6.73 -4.58 6.66
C ILE A 68 5.61 -3.65 7.05
N ALA A 69 5.10 -2.89 6.09
CA ALA A 69 3.87 -2.13 6.24
C ALA A 69 2.84 -2.57 5.20
N ALA A 70 1.57 -2.53 5.57
CA ALA A 70 0.46 -2.77 4.66
C ALA A 70 -0.38 -1.50 4.50
N VAL A 71 -0.80 -1.25 3.27
CA VAL A 71 -1.65 -0.12 2.91
C VAL A 71 -2.84 -0.63 2.11
N ARG A 72 -4.02 -0.10 2.38
CA ARG A 72 -5.18 -0.28 1.51
C ARG A 72 -5.13 0.82 0.46
N VAL A 73 -5.25 0.44 -0.79
CA VAL A 73 -5.30 1.36 -1.92
C VAL A 73 -6.68 1.22 -2.55
N GLU A 74 -7.37 2.35 -2.72
CA GLU A 74 -8.69 2.38 -3.35
C GLU A 74 -8.50 2.20 -4.87
N SER A 75 -9.03 1.11 -5.43
CA SER A 75 -9.09 0.90 -6.88
C SER A 75 -10.55 0.88 -7.35
N GLN A 76 -10.77 1.25 -8.61
CA GLN A 76 -12.10 1.44 -9.19
C GLN A 76 -13.00 0.19 -9.12
N ASN A 77 -12.40 -1.00 -9.02
CA ASN A 77 -13.13 -2.27 -9.03
C ASN A 77 -13.17 -2.97 -7.67
N ARG A 78 -12.08 -2.91 -6.88
CA ARG A 78 -12.00 -3.44 -5.51
C ARG A 78 -10.86 -2.80 -4.73
N ASP A 79 -11.06 -2.62 -3.43
CA ASP A 79 -9.97 -2.29 -2.50
C ASP A 79 -8.84 -3.32 -2.63
N ARG A 80 -7.63 -2.85 -2.91
CA ARG A 80 -6.42 -3.67 -2.97
C ARG A 80 -5.55 -3.41 -1.75
N ILE A 81 -4.88 -4.44 -1.26
CA ILE A 81 -3.87 -4.31 -0.23
C ILE A 81 -2.51 -4.34 -0.93
N ALA A 82 -1.73 -3.28 -0.78
CA ALA A 82 -0.34 -3.24 -1.18
C ALA A 82 0.56 -3.32 0.06
N PHE A 83 1.78 -3.79 -0.13
CA PHE A 83 2.78 -3.90 0.92
C PHE A 83 3.94 -2.97 0.61
N ALA A 84 4.57 -2.43 1.64
CA ALA A 84 5.85 -1.73 1.57
C ALA A 84 6.81 -2.43 2.53
N VAL A 85 8.04 -2.65 2.08
CA VAL A 85 9.05 -3.34 2.87
C VAL A 85 10.30 -2.48 2.98
N LEU A 86 10.88 -2.45 4.17
CA LEU A 86 12.16 -1.80 4.44
C LEU A 86 13.25 -2.86 4.42
N ASN A 87 14.32 -2.62 3.68
CA ASN A 87 15.48 -3.51 3.67
C ASN A 87 16.11 -3.64 5.08
N ASP A 88 16.93 -4.68 5.28
CA ASP A 88 17.65 -4.88 6.56
C ASP A 88 18.61 -3.73 6.92
N GLU A 89 19.08 -2.99 5.92
CA GLU A 89 19.96 -1.83 6.10
C GLU A 89 19.20 -0.57 6.55
N GLY A 90 17.87 -0.55 6.47
CA GLY A 90 17.03 0.58 6.85
C GLY A 90 17.14 1.79 5.92
N THR A 91 17.61 1.59 4.70
CA THR A 91 17.96 2.64 3.73
C THR A 91 17.05 2.70 2.53
N GLU A 92 16.29 1.64 2.24
CA GLU A 92 15.47 1.53 1.03
C GLU A 92 14.09 0.96 1.37
N ILE A 93 13.04 1.65 0.89
CA ILE A 93 11.67 1.14 0.88
C ILE A 93 11.33 0.68 -0.52
N ARG A 94 10.77 -0.51 -0.65
CA ARG A 94 10.23 -1.00 -1.92
C ARG A 94 8.86 -1.65 -1.76
N VAL A 95 8.15 -1.81 -2.86
CA VAL A 95 6.95 -2.64 -2.94
C VAL A 95 7.40 -4.05 -3.35
N PRO A 96 7.12 -5.09 -2.55
CA PRO A 96 7.43 -6.46 -2.95
C PRO A 96 6.49 -6.93 -4.05
N ASP A 97 7.00 -7.77 -4.95
CA ASP A 97 6.18 -8.42 -5.98
C ASP A 97 5.14 -9.35 -5.34
N ASP A 98 4.04 -9.59 -6.06
CA ASP A 98 2.99 -10.50 -5.60
C ASP A 98 3.54 -11.93 -5.34
N ASP A 99 4.59 -12.39 -6.03
CA ASP A 99 5.18 -13.70 -5.78
C ASP A 99 6.06 -13.75 -4.51
N GLU A 100 6.53 -12.60 -4.02
CA GLU A 100 7.32 -12.51 -2.78
C GLU A 100 6.42 -12.53 -1.55
N VAL A 101 5.23 -11.93 -1.64
CA VAL A 101 4.28 -11.87 -0.53
C VAL A 101 3.51 -13.20 -0.44
N ASP A 102 3.74 -13.96 0.63
CA ASP A 102 3.06 -15.22 0.88
C ASP A 102 1.60 -15.05 1.36
N GLU A 103 0.78 -16.09 1.15
CA GLU A 103 -0.65 -16.06 1.47
C GLU A 103 -0.93 -15.80 2.96
N ARG A 104 0.01 -16.14 3.84
CA ARG A 104 -0.12 -15.88 5.28
C ARG A 104 -0.13 -14.38 5.56
N LEU A 105 0.81 -13.63 4.99
CA LEU A 105 0.91 -12.19 5.17
C LEU A 105 -0.29 -11.48 4.52
N ARG A 106 -0.69 -11.90 3.32
CA ARG A 106 -1.92 -11.42 2.67
C ARG A 106 -3.17 -11.67 3.51
N GLY A 107 -3.31 -12.89 4.04
CA GLY A 107 -4.43 -13.30 4.86
C GLY A 107 -4.53 -12.48 6.14
N PHE A 108 -3.39 -12.18 6.78
CA PHE A 108 -3.32 -11.30 7.93
C PHE A 108 -3.82 -9.89 7.60
N ALA A 109 -3.33 -9.30 6.52
CA ALA A 109 -3.74 -7.96 6.12
C ALA A 109 -5.23 -7.88 5.76
N ARG A 110 -5.75 -8.90 5.06
CA ARG A 110 -7.17 -9.01 4.75
C ARG A 110 -8.04 -9.15 6.00
N ALA A 111 -7.61 -9.95 6.97
CA ALA A 111 -8.29 -10.08 8.25
C ALA A 111 -8.32 -8.74 9.02
N PHE A 112 -7.21 -8.01 8.99
CA PHE A 112 -7.10 -6.70 9.62
C PHE A 112 -8.07 -5.68 9.02
N VAL A 113 -8.13 -5.59 7.68
CA VAL A 113 -9.14 -4.76 6.97
C VAL A 113 -10.56 -5.19 7.36
N GLY A 114 -10.83 -6.50 7.39
CA GLY A 114 -12.14 -7.03 7.80
C GLY A 114 -12.56 -6.57 9.21
N VAL A 115 -11.62 -6.57 10.16
CA VAL A 115 -11.85 -6.07 11.52
C VAL A 115 -12.13 -4.57 11.53
N LEU A 116 -11.30 -3.77 10.85
CA LEU A 116 -11.48 -2.31 10.79
C LEU A 116 -12.80 -1.91 10.13
N THR A 117 -13.17 -2.58 9.03
CA THR A 117 -14.46 -2.37 8.36
C THR A 117 -15.61 -2.71 9.29
N ARG A 118 -15.54 -3.84 10.01
CA ARG A 118 -16.59 -4.22 10.96
C ARG A 118 -16.72 -3.21 12.11
N ILE A 119 -15.61 -2.73 12.65
CA ILE A 119 -15.62 -1.70 13.71
C ILE A 119 -16.24 -0.41 13.16
N ARG A 120 -15.86 0.03 11.97
CA ARG A 120 -16.40 1.24 11.33
C ARG A 120 -17.90 1.13 11.04
N ASP A 121 -18.36 -0.04 10.61
CA ASP A 121 -19.76 -0.32 10.26
C ASP A 121 -20.67 -0.49 11.50
N ASP A 122 -20.15 -1.07 12.60
CA ASP A 122 -20.89 -1.30 13.84
C ASP A 122 -20.92 -0.05 14.76
N LEU A 123 -20.04 0.94 14.53
CA LEU A 123 -20.01 2.17 15.31
C LEU A 123 -20.91 3.27 14.70
N PRO A 124 -21.82 3.90 15.48
CA PRO A 124 -22.67 5.01 15.01
C PRO A 124 -21.93 6.36 14.97
N PHE A 125 -20.66 6.40 14.53
CA PHE A 125 -19.90 7.65 14.36
C PHE A 125 -20.14 8.25 12.98
N GLY A 126 -21.39 8.60 12.66
CA GLY A 126 -21.75 9.03 11.30
C GLY A 126 -22.80 10.12 11.17
N SER A 127 -23.38 10.63 12.25
CA SER A 127 -24.31 11.76 12.15
C SER A 127 -24.25 12.67 13.37
N VAL A 128 -23.09 13.30 13.59
CA VAL A 128 -23.06 14.57 14.33
C VAL A 128 -23.23 15.67 13.29
N ARG A 129 -24.48 16.12 13.09
CA ARG A 129 -24.75 17.39 12.39
C ARG A 129 -24.15 18.50 13.27
N PRO A 130 -23.40 19.47 12.74
CA PRO A 130 -23.06 20.66 13.50
C PRO A 130 -24.33 21.49 13.68
N GLU A 131 -25.04 21.25 14.78
CA GLU A 131 -26.09 22.15 15.26
C GLU A 131 -25.40 23.36 15.89
N GLY A 132 -25.02 24.29 15.02
CA GLY A 132 -24.53 25.62 15.37
C GLY A 132 -25.42 26.65 14.71
N THR A 133 -26.59 26.91 15.30
CA THR A 133 -27.34 28.15 15.06
C THR A 133 -27.13 29.05 16.25
N ALA A 134 -26.45 30.17 16.04
CA ALA A 134 -26.43 31.33 16.91
C ALA A 134 -26.79 32.55 16.06
#